data_AF-A0A223RZG6-F1
#
_entry.id   AF-A0A223RZG6-F1
#
_cell.length_a   1.000
_cell.length_b   1.000
_cell.length_c   1.000
_cell.angle_alpha   90.00
_cell.angle_beta   90.00
_cell.angle_gamma   90.00
#
_symmetry.space_group_name_H-M   'P 1'
#
loop_
_entity.id
_entity.type
_entity.pdbx_description
1 polymer ?
#
loop_
_entity_poly.entity_id
_entity_poly.type
_entity_poly.pdbx_seq_one_letter_code
_entity_poly.pdbx_strand_id
1 'polypeptide(L)'
;MLTRLPPEQLHPVRAWIEEYALPTLAEVGQGSTSPDLAEAVALFEQTRELIDDVLALSETTRGHLVSYLATLGMTEDQPPPSLPHPSTHPRIPTDASRDRSWIEQVRQRLPEHTGGQTTGLTYDQDGTELQVNSGRDPKLSEQARLILHNSERFPTDDRGEPTVTMHVEVKYALMMRQAGQTYGVVVLNNELCRGCEKAVPEILPKGSTLKVWHPGTPETITLRGKARP
;
A
#
# COMPACT_ATOMS: atom_id res chain seq x y z
N MET A 1 -8.44 -4.20 -14.91
CA MET A 1 -6.96 -4.31 -14.94
C MET A 1 -6.35 -3.38 -16.00
N LEU A 2 -6.74 -2.10 -16.05
CA LEU A 2 -6.16 -1.08 -16.94
C LEU A 2 -5.83 0.23 -16.18
N THR A 3 -5.95 0.23 -14.86
CA THR A 3 -5.94 1.44 -14.02
C THR A 3 -4.58 1.76 -13.38
N ARG A 4 -3.48 1.10 -13.75
CA ARG A 4 -2.21 1.20 -13.00
C ARG A 4 -0.95 1.59 -13.78
N LEU A 5 -1.10 2.12 -14.97
CA LEU A 5 -0.08 2.95 -15.63
C LEU A 5 -0.86 4.03 -16.38
N PRO A 6 -0.84 5.35 -16.01
CA PRO A 6 0.33 6.26 -16.13
C PRO A 6 0.27 7.44 -15.09
N PRO A 7 0.81 8.66 -15.33
CA PRO A 7 2.18 9.12 -15.47
C PRO A 7 2.72 9.82 -14.19
N GLU A 8 2.16 9.52 -13.01
CA GLU A 8 2.54 10.19 -11.75
C GLU A 8 4.03 10.08 -11.43
N GLN A 9 4.68 8.99 -11.84
CA GLN A 9 6.13 8.82 -11.67
C GLN A 9 6.98 9.70 -12.60
N LEU A 10 6.40 10.23 -13.70
CA LEU A 10 7.11 11.11 -14.63
C LEU A 10 7.13 12.57 -14.15
N HIS A 11 6.19 12.98 -13.30
CA HIS A 11 6.16 14.34 -12.76
C HIS A 11 7.35 14.62 -11.81
N PRO A 12 7.70 13.74 -10.85
CA PRO A 12 8.92 13.90 -10.04
C PRO A 12 10.19 13.89 -10.88
N VAL A 13 10.26 13.08 -11.94
CA VAL A 13 11.42 13.01 -12.82
C VAL A 13 11.56 14.31 -13.63
N ARG A 14 10.47 14.83 -14.18
CA ARG A 14 10.42 16.14 -14.86
C ARG A 14 10.86 17.27 -13.92
N ALA A 15 10.29 17.32 -12.72
CA ALA A 15 10.60 18.33 -11.72
C ALA A 15 12.08 18.28 -11.31
N TRP A 16 12.64 17.08 -11.11
CA TRP A 16 14.06 16.93 -10.80
C TRP A 16 14.97 17.41 -11.95
N ILE A 17 14.62 17.13 -13.21
CA ILE A 17 15.40 17.63 -14.36
C ILE A 17 15.38 19.16 -14.43
N GLU A 18 14.20 19.76 -14.27
CA GLU A 18 13.98 21.20 -14.40
C GLU A 18 14.51 22.01 -13.21
N GLU A 19 14.28 21.54 -11.99
CA GLU A 19 14.61 22.28 -10.76
C GLU A 19 16.02 21.99 -10.26
N TYR A 20 16.63 20.85 -10.66
CA TYR A 20 17.90 20.41 -10.10
C TYR A 20 18.96 20.12 -11.15
N ALA A 21 18.72 19.21 -12.11
CA ALA A 21 19.75 18.75 -13.03
C ALA A 21 20.26 19.84 -13.98
N LEU A 22 19.35 20.52 -14.70
CA LEU A 22 19.71 21.57 -15.64
C LEU A 22 20.32 22.82 -14.95
N PRO A 23 19.77 23.34 -13.84
CA PRO A 23 20.38 24.44 -13.10
C PRO A 23 21.79 24.12 -12.59
N THR A 24 22.00 22.89 -12.08
CA THR A 24 23.32 22.46 -11.60
C THR A 24 24.34 22.40 -12.74
N LEU A 25 23.96 21.85 -13.89
CA LEU A 25 24.84 21.80 -15.06
C LEU A 25 25.14 23.19 -15.63
N ALA A 26 24.17 24.11 -15.58
CA ALA A 26 24.37 25.49 -15.99
C ALA A 26 25.34 26.25 -15.06
N GLU A 27 25.27 26.02 -13.75
CA GLU A 27 26.19 26.60 -12.76
C GLU A 27 27.62 26.04 -12.92
N VAL A 28 27.77 24.72 -13.01
CA VAL A 28 29.06 24.05 -13.21
C VAL A 28 29.67 24.38 -14.57
N GLY A 29 28.82 24.69 -15.57
CA GLY A 29 29.23 25.00 -16.92
C GLY A 29 29.67 26.43 -17.18
N GLN A 30 29.55 27.35 -16.21
CA GLN A 30 29.96 28.73 -16.41
C GLN A 30 31.46 28.82 -16.73
N GLY A 31 31.78 29.19 -17.97
CA GLY A 31 33.15 29.31 -18.47
C GLY A 31 33.79 28.00 -18.93
N SER A 32 33.05 26.88 -18.94
CA SER A 32 33.52 25.60 -19.47
C SER A 32 33.36 25.56 -21.00
N THR A 33 34.38 25.05 -21.70
CA THR A 33 34.32 24.73 -23.14
C THR A 33 34.27 23.22 -23.39
N SER A 34 33.87 22.43 -22.37
CA SER A 34 33.80 20.98 -22.48
C SER A 34 32.65 20.55 -23.42
N PRO A 35 32.95 19.81 -24.50
CA PRO A 35 31.90 19.30 -25.39
C PRO A 35 31.00 18.28 -24.68
N ASP A 36 31.55 17.47 -23.77
CA ASP A 36 30.80 16.46 -23.01
C ASP A 36 29.73 17.10 -22.10
N LEU A 37 30.03 18.28 -21.54
CA LEU A 37 29.06 19.03 -20.74
C LEU A 37 27.91 19.57 -21.60
N ALA A 38 28.23 20.09 -22.79
CA ALA A 38 27.22 20.57 -23.73
C ALA A 38 26.31 19.43 -24.21
N GLU A 39 26.88 18.24 -24.46
CA GLU A 39 26.13 17.04 -24.80
C GLU A 39 25.21 16.58 -23.66
N ALA A 40 25.71 16.57 -22.42
CA ALA A 40 24.91 16.20 -21.26
C ALA A 40 23.70 17.14 -21.06
N VAL A 41 23.88 18.45 -21.20
CA VAL A 41 22.78 19.44 -21.12
C VAL A 41 21.74 19.17 -22.20
N ALA A 42 22.16 18.96 -23.46
CA ALA A 42 21.26 18.67 -24.56
C ALA A 42 20.45 17.38 -24.35
N LEU A 43 21.07 16.33 -23.79
CA LEU A 43 20.37 15.08 -23.45
C LEU A 43 19.33 15.25 -22.35
N PHE A 44 19.60 16.09 -21.34
CA PHE A 44 18.61 16.40 -20.30
C PHE A 44 17.44 17.25 -20.84
N GLU A 45 17.72 18.21 -21.71
CA GLU A 45 16.68 18.98 -22.39
C GLU A 45 15.79 18.08 -23.26
N GLN A 46 16.40 17.19 -24.05
CA GLN A 46 15.67 16.20 -24.86
C GLN A 46 14.83 15.25 -24.00
N THR A 47 15.38 14.81 -22.86
CA THR A 47 14.65 13.94 -21.93
C THR A 47 13.41 14.65 -21.36
N ARG A 48 13.53 15.94 -21.03
CA ARG A 48 12.40 16.75 -20.57
C ARG A 48 11.30 16.84 -21.63
N GLU A 49 11.67 17.12 -22.87
CA GLU A 49 10.70 17.20 -23.99
C GLU A 49 9.96 15.88 -24.20
N LEU A 50 10.67 14.75 -24.19
CA LEU A 50 10.05 13.43 -24.32
C LEU A 50 9.08 13.11 -23.16
N ILE A 51 9.39 13.56 -21.94
CA ILE A 51 8.47 13.40 -20.80
C ILE A 51 7.22 14.25 -21.01
N ASP A 52 7.37 15.48 -21.48
CA ASP A 52 6.24 16.37 -21.78
C ASP A 52 5.33 15.80 -22.87
N ASP A 53 5.90 15.22 -23.92
CA ASP A 53 5.14 14.55 -24.99
C ASP A 53 4.32 13.36 -24.46
N VAL A 54 4.91 12.52 -23.59
CA VAL A 54 4.22 11.37 -23.00
C VAL A 54 3.10 11.81 -22.06
N LEU A 55 3.31 12.88 -21.30
CA LEU A 55 2.28 13.48 -20.44
C LEU A 55 1.12 14.03 -21.27
N ALA A 56 1.42 14.80 -22.33
CA ALA A 56 0.42 15.36 -23.23
C ALA A 56 -0.39 14.27 -23.96
N LEU A 57 0.27 13.20 -24.42
CA LEU A 57 -0.39 12.07 -25.07
C LEU A 57 -1.33 11.33 -24.10
N SER A 58 -0.89 11.15 -22.86
CA SER A 58 -1.70 10.52 -21.81
C SER A 58 -2.95 11.33 -21.52
N GLU A 59 -2.82 12.65 -21.39
CA GLU A 59 -3.93 13.55 -21.13
C GLU A 59 -4.90 13.62 -22.32
N THR A 60 -4.38 13.63 -23.54
CA THR A 60 -5.18 13.57 -24.77
C THR A 60 -5.99 12.28 -24.83
N THR A 61 -5.37 11.14 -24.53
CA THR A 61 -6.04 9.84 -24.50
C THR A 61 -7.14 9.80 -23.43
N ARG A 62 -6.86 10.35 -22.24
CA ARG A 62 -7.86 10.50 -21.17
C ARG A 62 -9.03 11.36 -21.64
N GLY A 63 -8.77 12.50 -22.26
CA GLY A 63 -9.78 13.40 -22.81
C GLY A 63 -10.67 12.72 -23.85
N HIS A 64 -10.10 11.93 -24.77
CA HIS A 64 -10.87 11.14 -25.73
C HIS A 64 -11.75 10.08 -25.07
N LEU A 65 -11.27 9.38 -24.04
CA LEU A 65 -12.06 8.40 -23.30
C LEU A 65 -13.23 9.04 -22.55
N VAL A 66 -12.99 10.16 -21.86
CA VAL A 66 -14.04 10.93 -21.18
C VAL A 66 -15.08 11.42 -22.19
N SER A 67 -14.62 11.96 -23.33
CA SER A 67 -15.52 12.44 -24.38
C SER A 67 -16.37 11.30 -24.96
N TYR A 68 -15.78 10.13 -25.19
CA TYR A 68 -16.50 8.94 -25.64
C TYR A 68 -17.55 8.48 -24.60
N LEU A 69 -17.21 8.45 -23.32
CA LEU A 69 -18.16 8.13 -22.24
C LEU A 69 -19.32 9.14 -22.20
N ALA A 70 -19.04 10.43 -22.40
CA ALA A 70 -20.08 11.45 -22.49
C ALA A 70 -21.03 11.23 -23.68
N THR A 71 -20.52 10.79 -24.85
CA THR A 71 -21.38 10.43 -26.00
C THR A 71 -22.28 9.23 -25.73
N LEU A 72 -21.93 8.37 -24.77
CA LEU A 72 -22.75 7.25 -24.31
C LEU A 72 -23.81 7.69 -23.28
N GLY A 73 -24.01 9.00 -23.06
CA GLY A 73 -24.99 9.53 -22.12
C GLY A 73 -24.50 9.57 -20.67
N MET A 74 -23.19 9.41 -20.44
CA MET A 74 -22.56 9.60 -19.13
C MET A 74 -22.03 11.03 -19.03
N THR A 75 -22.93 12.02 -19.03
CA THR A 75 -22.58 13.44 -19.03
C THR A 75 -22.47 13.99 -17.60
N GLU A 76 -21.38 14.68 -17.30
CA GLU A 76 -21.01 15.26 -16.00
C GLU A 76 -21.85 16.49 -15.55
N ASP A 77 -23.12 16.61 -15.96
CA ASP A 77 -23.99 17.74 -15.55
C ASP A 77 -24.84 17.45 -14.31
N GLN A 78 -24.56 16.34 -13.63
CA GLN A 78 -24.86 16.20 -12.22
C GLN A 78 -23.60 16.66 -11.47
N PRO A 79 -23.68 17.60 -10.50
CA PRO A 79 -22.52 17.92 -9.67
C PRO A 79 -21.97 16.58 -9.21
N PRO A 80 -20.65 16.34 -9.33
CA PRO A 80 -20.09 15.01 -9.16
C PRO A 80 -20.70 14.46 -7.89
N PRO A 81 -21.45 13.33 -7.91
CA PRO A 81 -21.92 12.74 -6.68
C PRO A 81 -20.65 12.58 -5.90
N SER A 82 -20.50 13.42 -4.86
CA SER A 82 -19.23 13.62 -4.15
C SER A 82 -18.56 12.28 -4.14
N LEU A 83 -17.49 12.10 -4.95
CA LEU A 83 -16.77 10.82 -4.99
C LEU A 83 -16.71 10.42 -3.54
N PRO A 84 -17.17 9.22 -3.14
CA PRO A 84 -17.12 8.86 -1.76
C PRO A 84 -15.71 9.18 -1.32
N HIS A 85 -15.61 10.29 -0.59
CA HIS A 85 -14.53 10.52 0.32
C HIS A 85 -14.56 9.23 1.15
N PRO A 86 -13.48 8.78 1.77
CA PRO A 86 -13.58 7.69 2.76
C PRO A 86 -14.67 7.91 3.85
N SER A 87 -15.40 9.03 3.77
CA SER A 87 -16.69 9.39 4.37
C SER A 87 -18.04 9.02 3.69
N THR A 88 -18.16 8.54 2.44
CA THR A 88 -19.50 8.38 1.78
C THR A 88 -19.89 6.96 1.40
N HIS A 89 -19.02 5.97 1.63
CA HIS A 89 -19.53 4.66 2.05
C HIS A 89 -20.08 4.81 3.48
N PRO A 90 -21.04 3.98 3.94
CA PRO A 90 -21.21 3.84 5.38
C PRO A 90 -19.82 3.56 5.95
N ARG A 91 -19.22 4.57 6.58
CA ARG A 91 -17.96 4.43 7.29
C ARG A 91 -18.23 3.24 8.19
N ILE A 92 -17.52 2.14 7.97
CA ILE A 92 -17.38 1.15 9.01
C ILE A 92 -16.48 1.90 9.99
N PRO A 93 -17.03 2.50 11.06
CA PRO A 93 -16.21 3.30 11.94
C PRO A 93 -15.16 2.34 12.50
N THR A 94 -14.05 2.89 12.94
CA THR A 94 -13.06 2.23 13.80
C THR A 94 -13.72 1.40 14.95
N ASP A 95 -14.99 1.72 15.27
CA ASP A 95 -15.89 1.03 16.20
C ASP A 95 -16.55 -0.28 15.70
N ALA A 96 -16.64 -0.55 14.38
CA ALA A 96 -17.16 -1.82 13.87
C ALA A 96 -16.24 -3.01 14.16
N SER A 97 -14.97 -2.73 14.47
CA SER A 97 -14.08 -3.71 15.10
C SER A 97 -14.63 -4.27 16.42
N ARG A 98 -15.66 -3.66 17.01
CA ARG A 98 -16.40 -4.14 18.19
C ARG A 98 -17.82 -4.58 17.87
N ASP A 99 -18.32 -4.32 16.67
CA ASP A 99 -19.65 -4.76 16.24
C ASP A 99 -19.59 -6.22 15.81
N ARG A 100 -20.03 -7.08 16.72
CA ARG A 100 -20.08 -8.53 16.50
C ARG A 100 -20.95 -8.90 15.30
N SER A 101 -22.02 -8.15 15.02
CA SER A 101 -22.91 -8.46 13.90
C SER A 101 -22.23 -8.25 12.55
N TRP A 102 -21.46 -7.17 12.43
CA TRP A 102 -20.64 -6.91 11.25
C TRP A 102 -19.57 -7.99 11.05
N ILE A 103 -18.90 -8.40 12.13
CA ILE A 103 -17.87 -9.46 12.08
C ILE A 103 -18.44 -10.79 11.61
N GLU A 104 -19.62 -11.17 12.08
CA GLU A 104 -20.26 -12.40 11.60
C GLU A 104 -20.62 -12.31 10.11
N GLN A 105 -21.02 -11.14 9.61
CA GLN A 105 -21.22 -10.93 8.16
C GLN A 105 -19.92 -11.08 7.37
N VAL A 106 -18.82 -10.51 7.87
CA VAL A 106 -17.50 -10.64 7.23
C VAL A 106 -17.02 -12.10 7.27
N ARG A 107 -17.21 -12.80 8.39
CA ARG A 107 -16.87 -14.22 8.53
C ARG A 107 -17.60 -15.11 7.54
N GLN A 108 -18.89 -14.85 7.28
CA GLN A 108 -19.67 -15.60 6.30
C GLN A 108 -19.13 -15.47 4.86
N ARG A 109 -18.36 -14.41 4.57
CA ARG A 109 -17.72 -14.21 3.27
C ARG A 109 -16.38 -14.92 3.13
N LEU A 110 -15.78 -15.34 4.24
CA LEU A 110 -14.52 -16.07 4.22
C LEU A 110 -14.78 -17.54 3.87
N PRO A 111 -13.90 -18.17 3.06
CA PRO A 111 -13.99 -19.59 2.80
C PRO A 111 -13.73 -20.39 4.08
N GLU A 112 -14.41 -21.52 4.21
CA GLU A 112 -14.16 -22.48 5.29
C GLU A 112 -12.69 -22.95 5.25
N HIS A 113 -12.04 -23.00 6.40
CA HIS A 113 -10.65 -23.42 6.49
C HIS A 113 -10.54 -24.95 6.61
N THR A 114 -10.13 -25.61 5.53
CA THR A 114 -10.01 -27.08 5.44
C THR A 114 -8.55 -27.57 5.56
N GLY A 115 -7.73 -26.90 6.38
CA GLY A 115 -6.32 -27.26 6.61
C GLY A 115 -5.35 -26.77 5.52
N GLY A 116 -5.79 -25.84 4.66
CA GLY A 116 -4.99 -25.23 3.59
C GLY A 116 -4.47 -23.84 3.94
N GLN A 117 -4.52 -22.91 2.98
CA GLN A 117 -4.15 -21.51 3.22
C GLN A 117 -5.18 -20.82 4.13
N THR A 118 -4.69 -20.02 5.06
CA THR A 118 -5.49 -19.04 5.79
C THR A 118 -5.81 -17.87 4.87
N THR A 119 -7.07 -17.46 4.84
CA THR A 119 -7.56 -16.27 4.14
C THR A 119 -8.02 -15.27 5.19
N GLY A 120 -7.62 -14.02 5.04
CA GLY A 120 -8.15 -12.93 5.84
C GLY A 120 -8.71 -11.80 4.99
N LEU A 121 -9.77 -11.19 5.49
CA LEU A 121 -10.28 -9.91 5.02
C LEU A 121 -9.76 -8.83 5.96
N THR A 122 -9.05 -7.88 5.38
CA THR A 122 -8.41 -6.76 6.09
C THR A 122 -9.12 -5.48 5.76
N TYR A 123 -9.21 -4.57 6.72
CA TYR A 123 -9.89 -3.29 6.60
C TYR A 123 -8.98 -2.20 7.14
N ASP A 124 -8.66 -1.22 6.31
CA ASP A 124 -7.90 -0.06 6.75
C ASP A 124 -8.72 0.94 7.57
N GLN A 125 -8.10 2.05 7.97
CA GLN A 125 -8.76 3.11 8.75
C GLN A 125 -9.93 3.76 8.00
N ASP A 126 -9.93 3.67 6.68
CA ASP A 126 -10.90 4.24 5.76
C ASP A 126 -12.00 3.23 5.39
N GLY A 127 -11.89 2.00 5.91
CA GLY A 127 -12.82 0.90 5.62
C GLY A 127 -12.55 0.20 4.29
N THR A 128 -11.43 0.49 3.62
CA THR A 128 -11.03 -0.19 2.40
C THR A 128 -10.73 -1.65 2.72
N GLU A 129 -11.46 -2.53 2.05
CA GLU A 129 -11.28 -3.96 2.21
C GLU A 129 -10.17 -4.48 1.29
N LEU A 130 -9.31 -5.34 1.82
CA LEU A 130 -8.36 -6.11 1.05
C LEU A 130 -8.33 -7.57 1.53
N GLN A 131 -8.42 -8.50 0.58
CA GLN A 131 -8.19 -9.91 0.85
C GLN A 131 -6.70 -10.24 0.85
N VAL A 132 -6.24 -10.92 1.89
CA VAL A 132 -4.85 -11.37 2.05
C VAL A 132 -4.84 -12.86 2.36
N ASN A 133 -4.01 -13.61 1.64
CA ASN A 133 -3.85 -15.05 1.84
C ASN A 133 -2.48 -15.37 2.45
N SER A 134 -2.45 -16.36 3.35
CA SER A 134 -1.22 -16.93 3.88
C SER A 134 -0.41 -17.64 2.80
N GLY A 135 0.88 -17.85 3.04
CA GLY A 135 1.81 -18.46 2.09
C GLY A 135 2.94 -17.50 1.74
N ARG A 136 3.96 -18.00 1.03
CA ARG A 136 5.15 -17.19 0.76
C ARG A 136 4.84 -16.09 -0.25
N ASP A 137 5.09 -14.85 0.15
CA ASP A 137 5.17 -13.70 -0.76
C ASP A 137 6.64 -13.28 -0.81
N PRO A 138 7.33 -13.36 -1.97
CA PRO A 138 8.76 -13.09 -2.05
C PRO A 138 9.17 -11.72 -1.52
N LYS A 139 8.29 -10.71 -1.62
CA LYS A 139 8.58 -9.34 -1.18
C LYS A 139 8.20 -9.15 0.28
N LEU A 140 6.97 -9.49 0.64
CA LEU A 140 6.44 -9.25 1.99
C LEU A 140 7.08 -10.20 3.02
N SER A 141 7.27 -11.47 2.67
CA SER A 141 7.84 -12.45 3.59
C SER A 141 9.32 -12.15 3.89
N GLU A 142 10.13 -11.81 2.88
CA GLU A 142 11.54 -11.43 3.11
C GLU A 142 11.68 -10.13 3.90
N GLN A 143 10.84 -9.13 3.63
CA GLN A 143 10.85 -7.89 4.40
C GLN A 143 10.43 -8.13 5.86
N ALA A 144 9.40 -8.93 6.09
CA ALA A 144 9.00 -9.32 7.44
C ALA A 144 10.12 -10.09 8.14
N ARG A 145 10.80 -11.02 7.44
CA ARG A 145 11.95 -11.75 7.96
C ARG A 145 13.06 -10.82 8.42
N LEU A 146 13.43 -9.84 7.60
CA LEU A 146 14.48 -8.87 7.95
C LEU A 146 14.11 -8.00 9.15
N ILE A 147 12.86 -7.51 9.21
CA ILE A 147 12.39 -6.70 10.34
C ILE A 147 12.40 -7.50 11.64
N LEU A 148 11.90 -8.74 11.60
CA LEU A 148 11.84 -9.60 12.78
C LEU A 148 13.23 -10.07 13.21
N HIS A 149 14.13 -10.33 12.26
CA HIS A 149 15.52 -10.70 12.57
C HIS A 149 16.26 -9.57 13.30
N ASN A 150 15.98 -8.32 12.93
CA ASN A 150 16.58 -7.14 13.56
C ASN A 150 15.84 -6.68 14.83
N SER A 151 14.77 -7.36 15.26
CA SER A 151 14.05 -7.00 16.47
C SER A 151 14.70 -7.63 17.70
N GLU A 152 15.12 -6.79 18.65
CA GLU A 152 15.65 -7.22 19.95
C GLU A 152 14.62 -7.98 20.82
N ARG A 153 13.33 -7.87 20.49
CA ARG A 153 12.22 -8.40 21.30
C ARG A 153 11.53 -9.61 20.66
N PHE A 154 11.80 -9.87 19.39
CA PHE A 154 11.33 -11.08 18.74
C PHE A 154 12.41 -12.15 18.88
N PRO A 155 12.13 -13.29 19.55
CA PRO A 155 13.11 -14.35 19.67
C PRO A 155 13.39 -14.94 18.29
N THR A 156 14.56 -14.64 17.72
CA THR A 156 15.09 -15.36 16.57
C THR A 156 15.58 -16.71 17.04
N ASP A 157 14.84 -17.76 16.74
CA ASP A 157 15.37 -19.12 16.85
C ASP A 157 16.40 -19.27 15.72
N ASP A 158 17.63 -19.71 16.04
CA ASP A 158 18.75 -19.84 15.08
C ASP A 158 18.52 -20.89 13.97
N ARG A 159 17.29 -21.43 13.86
CA ARG A 159 16.95 -22.65 13.11
C ARG A 159 16.13 -22.44 11.84
N GLY A 160 15.96 -21.21 11.35
CA GLY A 160 15.36 -20.96 10.04
C GLY A 160 14.46 -19.73 9.99
N GLU A 161 13.90 -19.45 8.80
CA GLU A 161 12.94 -18.36 8.61
C GLU A 161 11.71 -18.57 9.52
N PRO A 162 11.32 -17.57 10.33
CA PRO A 162 10.11 -17.66 11.13
C PRO A 162 8.90 -17.91 10.21
N THR A 163 8.21 -19.03 10.37
CA THR A 163 7.03 -19.40 9.53
C THR A 163 5.93 -18.33 9.53
N VAL A 164 5.90 -17.50 10.57
CA VAL A 164 5.01 -16.35 10.73
C VAL A 164 5.16 -15.31 9.61
N THR A 165 6.29 -15.24 8.89
CA THR A 165 6.48 -14.29 7.76
C THR A 165 5.55 -14.55 6.59
N MET A 166 4.95 -15.74 6.53
CA MET A 166 3.98 -16.12 5.52
C MET A 166 2.53 -15.91 5.97
N HIS A 167 2.30 -15.56 7.23
CA HIS A 167 0.96 -15.47 7.79
C HIS A 167 0.28 -14.15 7.42
N VAL A 168 -1.06 -14.16 7.39
CA VAL A 168 -1.88 -13.03 6.93
C VAL A 168 -1.65 -11.78 7.77
N GLU A 169 -1.55 -11.93 9.09
CA GLU A 169 -1.45 -10.84 10.04
C GLU A 169 -0.11 -10.12 9.92
N VAL A 170 0.96 -10.88 9.68
CA VAL A 170 2.32 -10.34 9.48
C VAL A 170 2.40 -9.60 8.15
N LYS A 171 1.85 -10.16 7.07
CA LYS A 171 1.75 -9.47 5.78
C LYS A 171 0.98 -8.17 5.92
N TYR A 172 -0.18 -8.21 6.56
CA TYR A 172 -1.01 -7.02 6.71
C TYR A 172 -0.34 -5.97 7.59
N ALA A 173 0.31 -6.36 8.69
CA ALA A 173 1.09 -5.45 9.53
C ALA A 173 2.21 -4.74 8.73
N LEU A 174 2.85 -5.44 7.81
CA LEU A 174 3.86 -4.86 6.94
C LEU A 174 3.24 -3.88 5.92
N MET A 175 2.09 -4.21 5.35
CA MET A 175 1.34 -3.31 4.47
C MET A 175 0.93 -2.03 5.21
N MET A 176 0.42 -2.16 6.44
CA MET A 176 0.11 -1.02 7.30
C MET A 176 1.34 -0.13 7.53
N ARG A 177 2.49 -0.73 7.83
CA ARG A 177 3.76 0.00 8.01
C ARG A 177 4.14 0.77 6.74
N GLN A 178 4.05 0.14 5.57
CA GLN A 178 4.41 0.75 4.29
C GLN A 178 3.47 1.88 3.88
N ALA A 179 2.18 1.75 4.19
CA ALA A 179 1.17 2.75 3.90
C ALA A 179 1.11 3.88 4.95
N GLY A 180 1.89 3.81 6.02
CA GLY A 180 1.78 4.77 7.14
C GLY A 180 0.45 4.65 7.92
N GLN A 181 -0.22 3.51 7.82
CA GLN A 181 -1.52 3.26 8.44
C GLN A 181 -1.37 3.06 9.96
N THR A 182 -2.21 3.77 10.72
CA THR A 182 -2.19 3.72 12.19
C THR A 182 -3.25 2.79 12.78
N TYR A 183 -4.24 2.38 12.00
CA TYR A 183 -5.30 1.50 12.48
C TYR A 183 -5.76 0.53 11.41
N GLY A 184 -5.89 -0.75 11.74
CA GLY A 184 -6.46 -1.76 10.83
C GLY A 184 -7.21 -2.86 11.58
N VAL A 185 -8.08 -3.55 10.86
CA VAL A 185 -8.81 -4.74 11.33
C VAL A 185 -8.52 -5.90 10.38
N VAL A 186 -8.30 -7.09 10.90
CA VAL A 186 -8.22 -8.32 10.12
C VAL A 186 -9.18 -9.36 10.68
N VAL A 187 -9.95 -9.99 9.80
CA VAL A 187 -10.82 -11.11 10.10
C VAL A 187 -10.25 -12.34 9.39
N LEU A 188 -9.95 -13.39 10.14
CA LEU A 188 -9.28 -14.60 9.67
C LEU A 188 -10.24 -15.78 9.67
N ASN A 189 -10.05 -16.70 8.72
CA ASN A 189 -10.73 -18.00 8.71
C ASN A 189 -10.01 -19.09 9.52
N ASN A 190 -8.84 -18.78 10.07
CA ASN A 190 -8.04 -19.69 10.89
C ASN A 190 -7.58 -18.98 12.18
N GLU A 191 -7.17 -19.75 13.18
CA GLU A 191 -6.72 -19.22 14.46
C GLU A 191 -5.43 -18.39 14.36
N LEU A 192 -5.39 -17.29 15.11
CA LEU A 192 -4.17 -16.50 15.29
C LEU A 192 -3.13 -17.35 16.03
N CYS A 193 -1.94 -17.51 15.44
CA CYS A 193 -0.87 -18.24 16.11
C CYS A 193 -0.12 -17.35 17.12
N ARG A 194 0.43 -17.97 18.18
CA ARG A 194 1.23 -17.28 19.21
C ARG A 194 2.45 -16.55 18.67
N GLY A 195 2.98 -17.00 17.52
CA GLY A 195 4.08 -16.33 16.84
C GLY A 195 3.67 -14.99 16.24
N CYS A 196 2.48 -14.91 15.63
CA CYS A 196 1.93 -13.67 15.08
C CYS A 196 1.64 -12.62 16.17
N GLU A 197 1.15 -13.05 17.33
CA GLU A 197 0.93 -12.16 18.49
C GLU A 197 2.21 -11.42 18.92
N LYS A 198 3.37 -12.08 18.78
CA LYS A 198 4.68 -11.50 19.09
C LYS A 198 5.27 -10.72 17.90
N ALA A 199 5.12 -11.24 16.69
CA ALA A 199 5.71 -10.67 15.47
C ALA A 199 5.06 -9.35 15.07
N VAL A 200 3.72 -9.29 15.07
CA VAL A 200 2.97 -8.12 14.58
C VAL A 200 3.33 -6.83 15.34
N PRO A 201 3.39 -6.80 16.70
CA PRO A 201 3.87 -5.63 17.43
C PRO A 201 5.26 -5.15 17.04
N GLU A 202 6.17 -6.04 16.64
CA GLU A 202 7.54 -5.69 16.26
C GLU A 202 7.64 -5.16 14.81
N ILE A 203 6.64 -5.45 13.98
CA ILE A 203 6.54 -4.93 12.62
C ILE A 203 5.84 -3.56 12.62
N LEU A 204 4.73 -3.44 13.35
CA LEU A 204 3.91 -2.24 13.38
C LEU A 204 4.65 -1.06 14.03
N PRO A 205 4.63 0.14 13.41
CA PRO A 205 5.14 1.37 14.03
C PRO A 205 4.48 1.65 15.37
N LYS A 206 5.23 2.26 16.30
CA LYS A 206 4.63 2.83 17.52
C LYS A 206 3.49 3.78 17.16
N GLY A 207 2.36 3.61 17.86
CA GLY A 207 1.13 4.36 17.60
C GLY A 207 0.14 3.61 16.69
N SER A 208 0.59 2.62 15.93
CA SER A 208 -0.29 1.78 15.11
C SER A 208 -0.97 0.68 15.92
N THR A 209 -2.22 0.33 15.56
CA THR A 209 -3.01 -0.74 16.19
C THR A 209 -3.64 -1.64 15.12
N LEU A 210 -3.45 -2.96 15.27
CA LEU A 210 -4.15 -3.97 14.50
C LEU A 210 -5.12 -4.74 15.40
N LYS A 211 -6.40 -4.78 15.00
CA LYS A 211 -7.43 -5.63 15.61
C LYS A 211 -7.52 -6.94 14.83
N VAL A 212 -7.46 -8.07 15.53
CA VAL A 212 -7.55 -9.39 14.93
C VAL A 212 -8.80 -10.10 15.43
N TRP A 213 -9.59 -10.60 14.48
CA TRP A 213 -10.70 -11.50 14.71
C TRP A 213 -10.38 -12.86 14.10
N HIS A 214 -10.50 -13.94 14.88
CA HIS A 214 -10.22 -15.30 14.42
C HIS A 214 -11.16 -16.30 15.10
N PRO A 215 -11.40 -17.50 14.54
CA PRO A 215 -12.38 -18.46 15.06
C PRO A 215 -12.11 -18.95 16.50
N GLY A 216 -10.85 -18.99 16.94
CA GLY A 216 -10.45 -19.46 18.27
C GLY A 216 -10.89 -18.60 19.47
N THR A 217 -11.41 -17.38 19.25
CA THR A 217 -12.02 -16.58 20.32
C THR A 217 -13.20 -15.74 19.80
N PRO A 218 -14.26 -15.54 20.60
CA PRO A 218 -15.34 -14.63 20.27
C PRO A 218 -14.98 -13.14 20.48
N GLU A 219 -13.78 -12.82 20.99
CA GLU A 219 -13.34 -11.46 21.26
C GLU A 219 -12.26 -10.97 20.29
N THR A 220 -12.13 -9.64 20.17
CA THR A 220 -10.98 -9.07 19.42
C THR A 220 -9.69 -9.21 20.18
N ILE A 221 -8.65 -9.66 19.48
CA ILE A 221 -7.28 -9.48 19.93
C ILE A 221 -6.76 -8.13 19.43
N THR A 222 -6.09 -7.38 20.31
CA THR A 222 -5.54 -6.07 19.99
C THR A 222 -4.02 -6.13 19.99
N LEU A 223 -3.40 -5.95 18.83
CA LEU A 223 -1.96 -5.95 18.65
C LEU A 223 -1.50 -4.50 18.43
N ARG A 224 -0.68 -3.98 19.34
CA ARG A 224 -0.19 -2.59 19.29
C ARG A 224 1.26 -2.55 18.84
N GLY A 225 1.57 -1.65 17.92
CA GLY A 225 2.92 -1.49 17.38
C GLY A 225 3.92 -0.98 18.40
N LYS A 226 5.13 -1.54 18.33
CA LYS A 226 6.28 -1.28 19.19
C LYS A 226 7.54 -1.01 18.38
N ALA A 227 7.49 -1.16 17.05
CA ALA A 227 8.63 -0.90 16.18
C ALA A 227 9.05 0.57 16.32
N ARG A 228 10.37 0.80 16.43
CA ARG A 228 10.91 2.15 16.31
C ARG A 228 10.80 2.59 14.84
N PRO A 229 10.53 3.88 14.58
CA PRO A 229 10.54 4.42 13.22
C PRO A 229 11.87 4.16 12.52
#